data_AF-A0A1M7HIT3-F1
#
_entry.id   AF-A0A1M7HIT3-F1
#
_cell.length_a   1.000
_cell.length_b   1.000
_cell.length_c   1.000
_cell.angle_alpha   90.00
_cell.angle_beta   90.00
_cell.angle_gamma   90.00
#
_symmetry.space_group_name_H-M   'P 1'
#
loop_
_entity.id
_entity.type
_entity.pdbx_description
1 polymer ?
#
loop_
_entity_poly.entity_id
_entity_poly.type
_entity_poly.pdbx_seq_one_letter_code
_entity_poly.pdbx_strand_id
1 'polypeptide(L)' 'MEITVFVDNFANLFDETPKAEIGETTNFKGLEEWNSLLGLATVAMVDEHYGVRVSGDEIKDAQTVTDLFELVKQKSAGNK' A
#
# COMPACT_ATOMS: atom_id res chain seq x y z
N MET A 1 -3.92 -9.33 9.83
CA MET A 1 -2.90 -8.56 9.11
C MET A 1 -2.37 -7.52 10.09
N GLU A 2 -1.06 -7.49 10.32
CA GLU A 2 -0.41 -6.50 11.17
C GLU A 2 0.08 -5.33 10.31
N ILE A 3 -0.08 -4.10 10.79
CA ILE A 3 0.27 -2.89 10.04
C ILE A 3 1.79 -2.80 9.78
N THR A 4 2.62 -3.26 10.71
CA THR A 4 4.08 -3.26 10.58
C THR A 4 4.57 -4.12 9.43
N VAL A 5 3.94 -5.29 9.22
CA VAL A 5 4.24 -6.18 8.09
C VAL A 5 3.76 -5.57 6.78
N PHE A 6 2.62 -4.88 6.79
CA PHE A 6 2.10 -4.18 5.61
C PHE A 6 3.03 -3.03 5.19
N VAL A 7 3.48 -2.22 6.15
CA VAL A 7 4.45 -1.14 5.90
C VAL A 7 5.74 -1.70 5.31
N ASP A 8 6.28 -2.79 5.85
CA ASP A 8 7.50 -3.41 5.30
C ASP A 8 7.28 -3.92 3.87
N ASN A 9 6.19 -4.64 3.60
CA ASN A 9 5.83 -5.09 2.26
C ASN A 9 5.64 -3.94 1.27
N PHE A 10 5.02 -2.84 1.71
CA PHE A 10 4.83 -1.66 0.88
C PHE A 10 6.16 -0.92 0.62
N ALA A 11 6.99 -0.77 1.64
CA ALA A 11 8.30 -0.16 1.52
C ALA A 11 9.25 -0.98 0.63
N ASN A 12 9.07 -2.30 0.55
CA ASN A 12 9.79 -3.18 -0.37
C ASN A 12 9.51 -2.91 -1.85
N LEU A 13 8.46 -2.14 -2.18
CA LEU A 13 8.16 -1.76 -3.56
C LEU A 13 9.04 -0.61 -4.06
N PHE A 14 9.66 0.14 -3.14
CA PHE A 14 10.48 1.30 -3.43
C PHE A 14 11.94 0.88 -3.50
N ASP A 15 12.62 1.26 -4.59
CA ASP A 15 14.03 0.98 -4.83
C ASP A 15 14.90 2.18 -4.41
N GLU A 16 14.41 3.40 -4.60
CA GLU A 16 15.15 4.64 -4.34
C GLU A 16 14.87 5.19 -2.93
N THR A 17 13.62 5.12 -2.48
CA THR A 17 13.19 5.63 -1.19
C THR A 17 13.59 4.65 -0.08
N PRO A 18 14.39 5.07 0.92
CA PRO A 18 14.78 4.18 2.01
C PRO A 18 13.56 3.72 2.81
N LYS A 19 13.50 2.41 3.13
CA LYS A 19 12.38 1.85 3.92
C LYS A 19 12.15 2.56 5.26
N ALA A 20 13.21 3.09 5.87
CA ALA A 20 13.11 3.83 7.12
C ALA A 20 12.32 5.16 7.00
N GLU A 21 12.15 5.69 5.78
CA GLU A 21 11.35 6.90 5.50
C GLU A 21 9.88 6.57 5.22
N ILE A 22 9.56 5.28 5.01
CA ILE A 22 8.22 4.79 4.73
C ILE A 22 7.65 4.20 6.03
N GLY A 23 6.80 4.98 6.69
CA GLY A 23 6.07 4.59 7.88
C GLY A 23 4.56 4.64 7.67
N GLU A 24 3.82 4.27 8.71
CA GLU A 24 2.35 4.23 8.72
C GLU A 24 1.72 5.57 8.28
N THR A 25 2.27 6.68 8.78
CA THR A 25 1.77 8.03 8.52
C THR A 25 2.39 8.71 7.30
N THR A 26 3.31 8.03 6.59
CA THR A 26 3.98 8.61 5.42
C THR A 26 2.97 8.83 4.31
N ASN A 27 2.92 10.07 3.79
CA ASN A 27 2.19 10.37 2.56
C ASN A 27 3.00 9.85 1.36
N PHE A 28 2.71 8.62 0.96
CA PHE A 28 3.46 7.95 -0.10
C PHE A 28 3.30 8.63 -1.46
N LYS A 29 2.20 9.35 -1.71
CA LYS A 29 1.98 10.09 -2.97
C LYS A 29 2.87 11.34 -3.09
N GLY A 30 3.43 11.78 -1.98
CA GLY A 30 4.40 12.88 -1.94
C GLY A 30 5.84 12.42 -2.16
N LEU A 31 6.10 11.11 -2.19
CA LEU A 31 7.44 10.58 -2.46
C LEU A 31 7.77 10.78 -3.94
N GLU A 32 8.97 11.25 -4.25
CA GLU A 32 9.41 11.53 -5.62
C GLU A 32 9.34 10.29 -6.53
N GLU A 33 9.64 9.13 -5.96
CA GLU A 33 9.58 7.85 -6.65
C GLU A 33 8.14 7.42 -7.02
N TRP A 34 7.13 7.92 -6.30
CA TRP A 34 5.74 7.50 -6.47
C TRP A 34 5.21 7.81 -7.87
N ASN A 35 4.76 6.76 -8.55
CA ASN A 35 4.22 6.84 -9.90
C ASN A 35 3.16 5.74 -10.14
N SER A 36 2.59 5.70 -11.34
CA SER A 36 1.59 4.70 -11.72
C SER A 36 2.11 3.26 -11.66
N LEU A 37 3.43 3.03 -11.86
CA LEU A 37 4.03 1.70 -11.79
C LEU A 37 4.05 1.21 -10.34
N LEU A 38 4.43 2.06 -9.39
CA LEU A 38 4.32 1.75 -7.95
C LEU A 38 2.87 1.55 -7.51
N GLY A 39 1.94 2.31 -8.09
CA GLY A 39 0.50 2.06 -7.91
C GLY A 39 0.09 0.65 -8.36
N LEU A 40 0.55 0.21 -9.53
CA LEU A 40 0.29 -1.16 -10.02
C LEU A 40 0.99 -2.22 -9.17
N ALA A 41 2.24 -1.98 -8.76
CA ALA A 41 2.98 -2.87 -7.87
C ALA A 41 2.27 -3.02 -6.51
N THR A 42 1.66 -1.94 -6.00
CA THR A 42 0.84 -1.96 -4.78
C THR A 42 -0.39 -2.84 -4.96
N VAL A 43 -1.10 -2.73 -6.09
CA VAL A 43 -2.24 -3.62 -6.39
C VAL A 43 -1.81 -5.08 -6.42
N ALA A 44 -0.71 -5.39 -7.12
CA ALA A 44 -0.18 -6.74 -7.24
C ALA A 44 0.24 -7.30 -5.86
N MET A 45 1.00 -6.52 -5.09
CA MET A 45 1.42 -6.86 -3.73
C MET A 45 0.21 -7.22 -2.84
N VAL A 46 -0.85 -6.42 -2.92
CA VAL A 46 -2.05 -6.67 -2.12
C VAL A 46 -2.79 -7.94 -2.53
N ASP A 47 -2.91 -8.20 -3.84
CA ASP A 47 -3.55 -9.42 -4.37
C ASP A 47 -2.73 -10.66 -3.99
N GLU A 48 -1.41 -10.62 -4.15
CA GLU A 48 -0.50 -11.74 -3.89
C GLU A 48 -0.37 -12.07 -2.39
N HIS A 49 -0.16 -11.06 -1.53
CA HIS A 49 0.09 -11.30 -0.11
C HIS A 49 -1.19 -11.47 0.72
N TYR A 50 -2.30 -10.87 0.30
CA TYR A 50 -3.52 -10.81 1.10
C TYR A 50 -4.76 -11.38 0.41
N GLY A 51 -4.69 -11.72 -0.88
CA GLY A 51 -5.83 -12.22 -1.65
C GLY A 51 -6.95 -11.20 -1.78
N VAL A 52 -6.61 -9.91 -1.73
CA VAL A 52 -7.57 -8.80 -1.78
C VAL A 52 -7.42 -8.07 -3.11
N ARG A 53 -8.54 -7.84 -3.80
CA ARG A 53 -8.57 -6.99 -5.00
C ARG A 53 -8.86 -5.54 -4.65
N VAL A 54 -7.84 -4.70 -4.79
CA VAL A 54 -7.95 -3.25 -4.78
C VAL A 54 -7.85 -2.71 -6.20
N SER A 55 -8.62 -1.69 -6.51
CA SER A 55 -8.53 -0.96 -7.78
C SER A 55 -7.56 0.22 -7.65
N GLY A 56 -7.00 0.64 -8.79
CA GLY A 56 -6.16 1.84 -8.83
C GLY A 56 -6.91 3.10 -8.39
N ASP A 57 -8.23 3.17 -8.60
CA ASP A 57 -9.03 4.30 -8.14
C ASP A 57 -9.18 4.32 -6.60
N GLU A 58 -9.34 3.17 -5.96
CA GLU A 58 -9.37 3.10 -4.48
C GLU A 58 -8.01 3.48 -3.87
N ILE A 59 -6.89 3.16 -4.53
CA ILE A 59 -5.55 3.61 -4.12
C ILE A 59 -5.39 5.13 -4.30
N LYS A 60 -6.02 5.73 -5.34
CA LYS A 60 -6.00 7.18 -5.56
C LYS A 60 -6.73 7.95 -4.46
N ASP A 61 -7.58 7.32 -3.67
CA ASP A 61 -8.22 7.97 -2.52
C ASP A 61 -7.34 7.91 -1.25
N ALA A 62 -6.57 6.84 -1.06
CA ALA A 62 -5.66 6.66 0.07
C ALA A 62 -4.43 7.59 0.01
N GLN A 63 -4.11 8.35 1.06
CA GLN A 63 -2.95 9.27 1.06
C GLN A 63 -1.76 8.69 1.83
N THR A 64 -2.05 7.97 2.90
CA THR A 64 -1.05 7.40 3.82
C THR A 64 -1.00 5.88 3.74
N VAL A 65 0.09 5.28 4.22
CA VAL A 65 0.23 3.82 4.27
C VAL A 65 -0.86 3.20 5.16
N THR A 66 -1.25 3.90 6.25
CA THR A 66 -2.40 3.52 7.07
C THR A 66 -3.71 3.48 6.27
N ASP A 67 -3.98 4.48 5.41
CA ASP A 67 -5.19 4.48 4.59
C ASP A 67 -5.24 3.27 3.66
N LEU A 68 -4.10 2.90 3.05
CA LEU A 68 -3.98 1.70 2.22
C LEU A 68 -4.23 0.44 3.05
N PHE A 69 -3.60 0.34 4.22
CA PHE A 69 -3.78 -0.80 5.12
C PHE A 69 -5.26 -0.98 5.53
N GLU A 70 -5.93 0.11 5.89
CA GLU A 70 -7.35 0.10 6.27
C GLU A 70 -8.25 -0.31 5.10
N LEU A 71 -8.01 0.21 3.91
CA LEU A 71 -8.72 -0.19 2.69
C LEU A 71 -8.61 -1.71 2.46
N VAL A 72 -7.41 -2.26 2.54
CA VAL A 72 -7.18 -3.69 2.35
C VAL A 72 -7.85 -4.51 3.45
N LYS A 73 -7.74 -4.07 4.70
CA LYS A 73 -8.36 -4.72 5.86
C LYS A 73 -9.88 -4.74 5.75
N GLN A 74 -10.50 -3.63 5.33
CA GLN A 74 -11.94 -3.54 5.12
C GLN A 74 -12.42 -4.52 4.04
N LYS A 75 -11.72 -4.59 2.91
CA LYS A 75 -12.07 -5.54 1.83
C LYS A 75 -11.84 -6.99 2.22
N SER A 76 -10.78 -7.29 2.98
CA SER A 76 -10.54 -8.63 3.52
C SER A 76 -11.66 -9.07 4.46
N ALA A 77 -12.21 -8.15 5.26
CA ALA A 77 -13.34 -8.43 6.14
C ALA A 77 -14.69 -8.52 5.40
N GLY A 78 -14.88 -7.75 4.33
CA GLY A 78 -16.11 -7.69 3.53
C GLY A 78 -16.29 -8.81 2.49
N ASN A 79 -15.23 -9.53 2.14
CA ASN A 79 -15.28 -10.68 1.22
C ASN A 79 -15.71 -12.01 1.88
N LYS A 80 -16.51 -11.93 2.96
CA LYS A 80 -17.09 -13.09 3.64
C LYS A 80 -18.54 -13.34 3.24
#